data_AF-A0A7W8HSN5-F1
#
_entry.id   AF-A0A7W8HSN5-F1
#
_cell.length_a   1.000
_cell.length_b   1.000
_cell.length_c   1.000
_cell.angle_alpha   90.00
_cell.angle_beta   90.00
_cell.angle_gamma   90.00
#
_symmetry.space_group_name_H-M   'P 1'
#
loop_
_entity.id
_entity.type
_entity.pdbx_description
1 polymer ?
#
loop_
_entity_poly.entity_id
_entity_poly.type
_entity_poly.pdbx_seq_one_letter_code
_entity_poly.pdbx_strand_id
1 'polypeptide(L)'
;MQIIGTEIIESPQPHTAFIVEFLGDGGEKVSVHMAETENGGLTRDNAVQKAQVLLLQASRFGLSDQADDDETADKEPSAAVESLRQEQQERKVDERNGSALQEGLEDTYPASDPVSATYTSTIGEQKH
;
A
#
# COMPACT_ATOMS: atom_id res chain seq x y z
N MET A 1 -7.73 -18.18 -18.08
CA MET A 1 -7.81 -17.01 -18.97
C MET A 1 -6.61 -16.11 -18.70
N GLN A 2 -5.79 -15.85 -19.72
CA GLN A 2 -4.75 -14.82 -19.69
C GLN A 2 -5.18 -13.68 -20.63
N ILE A 3 -5.15 -12.43 -20.16
CA ILE A 3 -5.55 -11.27 -20.98
C ILE A 3 -4.45 -10.95 -21.99
N ILE A 4 -4.80 -10.95 -23.27
CA ILE A 4 -3.89 -10.61 -24.39
C ILE A 4 -4.22 -9.25 -25.04
N GLY A 5 -5.38 -8.66 -24.73
CA GLY A 5 -5.80 -7.38 -25.27
C GLY A 5 -6.85 -6.68 -24.42
N THR A 6 -6.83 -5.34 -24.44
CA THR A 6 -7.81 -4.49 -23.77
C THR A 6 -8.23 -3.35 -24.69
N GLU A 7 -9.53 -3.18 -24.93
CA GLU A 7 -10.09 -2.09 -25.72
C GLU A 7 -11.06 -1.25 -24.88
N ILE A 8 -11.09 0.07 -25.13
CA ILE A 8 -11.98 1.00 -24.46
C ILE A 8 -12.87 1.67 -25.51
N ILE A 9 -14.18 1.48 -25.37
CA ILE A 9 -15.19 2.05 -26.24
C ILE A 9 -15.99 3.06 -25.42
N GLU A 10 -16.05 4.30 -25.90
CA GLU A 10 -16.81 5.38 -25.29
C GLU A 10 -18.17 5.52 -25.97
N SER A 11 -19.25 5.50 -25.19
CA SER A 11 -20.61 5.66 -25.72
C SER A 11 -21.03 7.13 -25.72
N PRO A 12 -21.60 7.67 -26.82
CA PRO A 12 -21.97 9.08 -26.97
C PRO A 12 -23.27 9.50 -26.25
N GLN A 13 -23.84 8.66 -25.38
CA GLN A 13 -25.12 8.88 -24.70
C GLN A 13 -25.00 9.76 -23.43
N PRO A 14 -26.11 10.36 -22.94
CA PRO A 14 -26.09 11.36 -21.85
C PRO A 14 -25.64 10.86 -20.47
N HIS A 15 -25.35 9.56 -20.33
CA HIS A 15 -24.56 9.02 -19.24
C HIS A 15 -23.32 8.42 -19.89
N THR A 16 -22.15 9.04 -19.70
CA THR A 16 -20.89 8.57 -20.30
C THR A 16 -20.65 7.14 -19.84
N ALA A 17 -20.93 6.19 -20.73
CA ALA A 17 -20.77 4.78 -20.46
C ALA A 17 -19.50 4.30 -21.16
N PHE A 18 -18.55 3.81 -20.38
CA PHE A 18 -17.35 3.18 -20.92
C PHE A 18 -17.57 1.68 -20.97
N ILE A 19 -17.26 1.09 -22.11
CA ILE A 19 -17.19 -0.35 -22.29
C ILE A 19 -15.71 -0.71 -22.36
N VAL A 20 -15.27 -1.57 -21.46
CA VAL A 20 -13.92 -2.13 -21.50
C VAL A 20 -14.02 -3.59 -21.92
N GLU A 21 -13.40 -3.93 -23.04
CA GLU A 21 -13.35 -5.29 -23.56
C GLU A 21 -11.99 -5.92 -23.23
N PHE A 22 -12.01 -7.07 -22.55
CA PHE A 22 -10.84 -7.90 -22.28
C PHE A 22 -10.87 -9.13 -23.17
N LEU A 23 -9.82 -9.32 -23.96
CA LEU A 23 -9.64 -10.48 -24.82
C LEU A 23 -8.68 -11.49 -24.16
N GLY A 24 -9.14 -12.72 -24.01
CA GLY A 24 -8.38 -13.86 -23.50
C GLY A 24 -7.59 -14.58 -24.59
N ASP A 25 -6.53 -15.26 -24.18
CA ASP A 25 -5.70 -16.13 -25.02
C ASP A 25 -6.46 -17.34 -25.60
N GLY A 26 -7.49 -17.82 -24.90
CA GLY A 26 -8.38 -18.89 -25.35
C GLY A 26 -9.51 -18.43 -26.27
N GLY A 27 -9.54 -17.16 -26.67
CA GLY A 27 -10.62 -16.57 -27.46
C GLY A 27 -11.82 -16.12 -26.62
N GLU A 28 -11.75 -16.19 -25.29
CA GLU A 28 -12.78 -15.65 -24.41
C GLU A 28 -12.80 -14.12 -24.50
N LYS A 29 -13.99 -13.52 -24.47
CA LYS A 29 -14.16 -12.06 -24.43
C LYS A 29 -15.04 -11.66 -23.25
N VAL A 30 -14.55 -10.73 -22.44
CA VAL A 30 -15.29 -10.15 -21.31
C VAL A 30 -15.52 -8.67 -21.58
N SER A 31 -16.77 -8.25 -21.71
CA SER A 31 -17.14 -6.85 -21.92
C SER A 31 -17.75 -6.30 -20.63
N VAL A 32 -17.07 -5.32 -20.02
CA VAL A 32 -17.51 -4.66 -18.79
C VAL A 32 -18.14 -3.32 -19.14
N HIS A 33 -19.44 -3.18 -18.88
CA HIS A 33 -20.20 -1.96 -19.11
C HIS A 33 -20.27 -1.16 -17.82
N MET A 34 -19.75 0.06 -17.84
CA MET A 34 -19.73 0.95 -16.68
C MET A 34 -20.45 2.24 -17.00
N ALA A 35 -21.42 2.62 -16.16
CA ALA A 35 -22.02 3.94 -16.19
C ALA A 35 -21.27 4.88 -15.24
N GLU A 36 -21.21 6.16 -15.61
CA GLU A 36 -20.72 7.20 -14.71
C GLU A 36 -21.60 7.25 -13.44
N THR A 37 -20.96 7.14 -12.27
CA THR A 37 -21.62 7.24 -10.97
C THR A 37 -21.23 8.56 -10.30
N GLU A 38 -22.10 9.06 -9.42
CA GLU A 38 -21.96 10.37 -8.78
C GLU A 38 -20.67 10.54 -7.95
N ASN A 39 -20.02 9.44 -7.57
CA ASN A 39 -18.90 9.43 -6.61
C ASN A 39 -17.50 9.40 -7.22
N GLY A 40 -17.36 9.42 -8.54
CA GLY A 40 -16.03 9.49 -9.13
C GLY A 40 -16.07 9.37 -10.63
N GLY A 41 -15.84 10.49 -11.30
CA GLY A 41 -15.86 10.63 -12.76
C GLY A 41 -15.20 9.43 -13.43
N LEU A 42 -15.97 8.78 -14.29
CA LEU A 42 -15.47 7.70 -15.13
C LEU A 42 -14.80 8.36 -16.33
N THR A 43 -13.50 8.13 -16.49
CA THR A 43 -12.70 8.70 -17.58
C THR A 43 -11.96 7.59 -18.31
N ARG A 44 -11.50 7.88 -19.53
CA ARG A 44 -10.72 6.93 -20.32
C ARG A 44 -9.48 6.40 -19.59
N ASP A 45 -8.83 7.26 -18.79
CA ASP A 45 -7.62 6.91 -18.06
C ASP A 45 -7.88 5.96 -16.88
N ASN A 46 -9.06 6.04 -16.27
CA ASN A 46 -9.42 5.22 -15.10
C ASN A 46 -10.38 4.06 -15.44
N ALA A 47 -10.91 4.00 -16.66
CA ALA A 47 -11.88 2.99 -17.08
C ALA A 47 -11.34 1.56 -16.91
N VAL A 48 -10.09 1.29 -17.32
CA VAL A 48 -9.51 -0.06 -17.20
C VAL A 48 -9.40 -0.49 -15.74
N GLN A 49 -8.91 0.40 -14.87
CA GLN A 49 -8.80 0.11 -13.43
C GLN A 49 -10.16 -0.14 -12.79
N LYS A 50 -11.16 0.71 -13.09
CA LYS A 50 -12.52 0.53 -12.58
C LYS A 50 -13.17 -0.76 -13.07
N ALA A 51 -12.94 -1.13 -14.34
CA ALA A 51 -13.43 -2.37 -14.90
C ALA A 51 -12.83 -3.60 -14.20
N GLN A 52 -11.53 -3.57 -13.87
CA GLN A 52 -10.87 -4.63 -13.10
C GLN A 52 -11.47 -4.78 -11.69
N VAL A 53 -11.73 -3.66 -11.01
CA VAL A 53 -12.37 -3.67 -9.68
C VAL A 53 -13.77 -4.26 -9.77
N LEU A 54 -14.57 -3.85 -10.77
CA LEU A 54 -15.91 -4.41 -10.97
C LEU A 54 -15.86 -5.91 -11.26
N LEU A 55 -14.89 -6.38 -12.05
CA LEU A 55 -14.72 -7.80 -12.33
C LEU A 55 -14.36 -8.59 -11.05
N LEU A 56 -13.50 -8.04 -10.19
CA LEU A 56 -13.17 -8.62 -8.88
C LEU A 56 -14.35 -8.62 -7.92
N GLN A 57 -15.22 -7.61 -7.98
CA GLN A 57 -16.45 -7.57 -7.19
C GLN A 57 -17.46 -8.60 -7.71
N ALA A 58 -17.61 -8.68 -9.03
CA ALA A 58 -18.46 -9.67 -9.69
C ALA A 58 -18.00 -11.11 -9.41
N SER A 59 -16.69 -11.38 -9.31
CA SER A 59 -16.19 -12.71 -8.96
C SER A 59 -16.56 -13.15 -7.53
N ARG A 60 -16.91 -12.20 -6.65
CA ARG A 60 -17.37 -12.46 -5.28
C ARG A 60 -18.89 -12.63 -5.22
N PHE A 61 -19.59 -12.18 -6.25
CA PHE A 61 -21.04 -12.30 -6.38
C PHE A 61 -21.39 -13.77 -6.65
N GLY A 62 -22.15 -14.39 -5.73
CA GLY A 62 -22.57 -15.80 -5.83
C GLY A 62 -21.74 -16.80 -5.03
N LEU A 63 -20.64 -16.39 -4.39
CA LEU A 63 -19.92 -17.19 -3.38
C LEU A 63 -20.59 -17.15 -2.00
N SER A 64 -21.60 -16.29 -1.82
CA SER A 64 -22.30 -16.04 -0.56
C SER A 64 -23.50 -16.96 -0.28
N ASP A 65 -23.75 -17.98 -1.11
CA ASP A 65 -24.86 -18.93 -0.89
C ASP A 65 -24.37 -20.38 -0.73
N GLN A 66 -23.05 -20.57 -0.69
CA GLN A 66 -22.43 -21.90 -0.56
C GLN A 66 -21.16 -21.87 0.30
N ALA A 67 -21.12 -20.96 1.28
CA ALA A 67 -20.06 -20.85 2.28
C ALA A 67 -20.59 -20.52 3.69
N ASP A 68 -21.91 -20.57 3.92
CA ASP A 68 -22.53 -20.29 5.22
C ASP A 68 -23.02 -21.55 5.95
N ASP A 69 -22.47 -22.73 5.64
CA ASP A 69 -22.74 -23.96 6.43
C ASP A 69 -21.47 -24.73 6.87
N ASP A 70 -20.24 -24.25 6.61
CA ASP A 70 -19.02 -24.89 7.18
C ASP A 70 -17.71 -24.05 7.17
N GLU A 71 -17.70 -22.74 7.46
CA GLU A 71 -16.45 -22.06 7.89
C GLU A 71 -16.69 -21.01 8.99
N THR A 72 -17.41 -21.40 10.05
CA THR A 72 -16.99 -21.00 11.41
C THR A 72 -15.77 -21.85 11.79
N ALA A 73 -14.64 -21.60 11.15
CA ALA A 73 -13.35 -22.07 11.61
C ALA A 73 -12.54 -20.84 11.99
N ASP A 74 -12.38 -20.67 13.30
CA ASP A 74 -11.54 -19.71 13.99
C ASP A 74 -10.16 -19.57 13.32
N LYS A 75 -10.05 -18.73 12.30
CA LYS A 75 -8.75 -18.21 11.90
C LYS A 75 -8.43 -17.11 12.89
N GLU A 76 -7.80 -17.51 14.00
CA GLU A 76 -7.12 -16.57 14.88
C GLU A 76 -6.29 -15.60 14.01
N PRO A 77 -6.33 -14.29 14.30
CA PRO A 77 -5.60 -13.32 13.52
C PRO A 77 -4.14 -13.75 13.45
N SER A 78 -3.63 -13.94 12.22
CA SER A 78 -2.23 -14.31 12.02
C SER A 78 -1.31 -13.33 12.74
N ALA A 79 -0.19 -13.82 13.29
CA ALA A 79 0.79 -13.00 14.01
C ALA A 79 1.21 -11.74 13.20
N ALA A 80 1.26 -11.83 11.88
CA ALA A 80 1.55 -10.69 11.02
C ALA A 80 0.46 -9.59 11.06
N VAL A 81 -0.81 -9.98 11.19
CA VAL A 81 -1.96 -9.06 11.29
C VAL A 81 -1.97 -8.39 12.66
N GLU A 82 -1.65 -9.12 13.73
CA GLU A 82 -1.50 -8.54 15.06
C GLU A 82 -0.31 -7.56 15.13
N SER A 83 0.85 -7.94 14.60
CA SER A 83 2.02 -7.04 14.53
C SER A 83 1.73 -5.77 13.74
N LEU A 84 1.06 -5.88 12.58
CA LEU A 84 0.69 -4.72 11.77
C LEU A 84 -0.28 -3.79 12.54
N ARG A 85 -1.25 -4.37 13.25
CA ARG A 85 -2.22 -3.61 14.04
C ARG A 85 -1.53 -2.91 15.22
N GLN A 86 -0.60 -3.59 15.88
CA GLN A 86 0.17 -3.04 16.99
C GLN A 86 1.06 -1.89 16.53
N GLU A 87 1.83 -2.06 15.44
CA GLU A 87 2.70 -1.01 14.91
C GLU A 87 1.91 0.24 14.48
N GLN A 88 0.72 0.06 13.89
CA GLN A 88 -0.18 1.18 13.56
C GLN A 88 -0.72 1.91 14.79
N GLN A 89 -0.94 1.18 15.90
CA GLN A 89 -1.38 1.79 17.15
C GLN A 89 -0.24 2.57 17.81
N GLU A 90 0.97 2.00 17.85
CA GLU A 90 2.17 2.64 18.38
C GLU A 90 2.49 3.93 17.61
N ARG A 91 2.51 3.90 16.26
CA ARG A 91 2.68 5.10 15.44
C ARG A 91 1.65 6.19 15.76
N LYS A 92 0.37 5.82 15.90
CA LYS A 92 -0.70 6.78 16.27
C LYS A 92 -0.58 7.29 17.70
N VAL A 93 0.05 6.55 18.60
CA VAL A 93 0.28 6.96 19.98
C VAL A 93 1.50 7.88 20.04
N ASP A 94 2.58 7.57 19.32
CA ASP A 94 3.77 8.41 19.18
C ASP A 94 3.46 9.75 18.50
N GLU A 95 2.63 9.76 17.45
CA GLU A 95 2.13 10.99 16.82
C GLU A 95 1.34 11.88 17.79
N ARG A 96 0.70 11.28 18.80
CA ARG A 96 -0.10 12.00 19.81
C ARG A 96 0.67 12.36 21.07
N ASN A 97 1.73 11.61 21.40
CA ASN A 97 2.52 11.71 22.62
C ASN A 97 3.99 12.03 22.28
N GLY A 98 4.28 13.07 21.50
CA GLY A 98 5.62 13.45 21.02
C GLY A 98 6.74 13.67 22.07
N SER A 99 6.55 13.23 23.32
CA SER A 99 7.53 13.14 24.40
C SER A 99 8.46 11.93 24.33
N ALA A 100 8.04 10.79 23.75
CA ALA A 100 8.86 9.55 23.76
C ALA A 100 10.14 9.67 22.92
N LEU A 101 10.06 10.36 21.78
CA LEU A 101 11.22 10.67 20.92
C LEU A 101 12.16 11.71 21.56
N GLN A 102 11.60 12.60 22.38
CA GLN A 102 12.34 13.67 23.06
C GLN A 102 13.19 13.10 24.21
N GLU A 103 12.66 12.14 24.98
CA GLU A 103 13.35 11.48 26.10
C GLU A 103 14.59 10.68 25.64
N GLY A 104 14.52 9.96 24.52
CA GLY A 104 15.67 9.24 23.95
C GLY A 104 16.77 10.16 23.39
N LEU A 105 16.42 11.38 22.99
CA LEU A 105 17.37 12.39 22.50
C LEU A 105 18.13 13.08 23.65
N GLU A 106 17.54 13.13 24.84
CA GLU A 106 18.11 13.77 26.03
C GLU A 106 19.11 12.86 26.77
N ASP A 107 18.97 11.53 26.67
CA ASP A 107 19.87 10.55 27.32
C ASP A 107 21.14 10.21 26.51
N THR A 108 21.26 10.72 25.26
CA THR A 108 22.45 10.55 24.40
C THR A 108 23.49 11.67 24.58
N TYR A 109 23.31 12.55 25.56
CA TYR A 109 24.35 13.52 25.94
C TYR A 109 24.96 13.28 27.34
N PRO A 110 25.59 12.12 27.59
CA PRO A 110 26.49 11.98 28.71
C PRO A 110 27.87 12.51 28.31
N ALA A 111 28.17 13.76 28.70
CA ALA A 111 29.51 14.29 28.95
C ALA A 111 30.59 14.16 27.83
N SER A 112 30.97 15.32 27.28
CA SER A 112 32.38 15.65 27.05
C SER A 112 33.16 14.71 26.12
N ASP A 113 33.06 14.96 24.81
CA ASP A 113 34.09 14.50 23.87
C ASP A 113 35.47 14.80 24.51
N PRO A 114 36.34 13.80 24.75
CA PRO A 114 37.53 14.01 25.54
C PRO A 114 38.36 15.14 24.93
N VAL A 115 38.78 16.09 25.76
CA VAL A 115 39.68 17.18 25.34
C VAL A 115 40.89 16.53 24.69
N SER A 116 41.02 16.70 23.37
CA SER A 116 42.11 16.12 22.59
C SER A 116 43.44 16.54 23.20
N ALA A 117 44.16 15.58 23.79
CA ALA A 117 45.47 15.83 24.36
C ALA A 117 46.48 16.01 23.21
N THR A 118 46.79 17.26 22.87
CA THR A 118 47.89 17.58 21.95
C THR A 118 49.23 17.38 22.67
N TYR A 119 49.81 16.18 22.55
CA TYR A 119 51.21 15.97 22.93
C TYR A 119 52.13 16.53 21.83
N THR A 120 52.83 17.62 22.13
CA THR A 120 53.98 18.05 21.32
C THR A 120 55.20 17.21 21.72
N SER A 121 55.70 16.39 20.79
CA SER A 121 56.98 15.70 20.95
C SER A 121 58.03 16.51 20.21
N THR A 122 58.87 17.23 20.94
CA THR A 122 60.06 17.87 20.37
C THR A 122 61.07 16.76 20.05
N ILE A 123 61.17 16.38 18.77
CA ILE A 123 62.32 15.62 18.28
C ILE A 123 63.51 16.57 18.27
N GLY A 124 64.40 16.37 19.25
CA GLY A 124 65.78 16.77 19.12
C GLY A 124 66.52 15.69 18.36
N GLU A 125 67.14 16.06 17.25
CA GLU A 125 68.29 15.33 16.71
C GLU A 125 69.26 16.37 16.16
N GLN A 126 70.51 16.22 16.58
CA GLN A 126 71.59 17.17 16.42
C GLN A 126 72.25 17.05 15.06
N LYS A 127 72.68 18.17 14.47
CA LYS A 127 73.73 18.15 13.45
C LYS A 127 74.35 19.53 13.21
N HIS A 128 75.52 19.79 13.80
CA HIS A 128 76.81 20.02 13.11
C HIS A 128 77.91 20.44 14.09
#